data_AF-A0A6M1N4N2-F1
#
_entry.id   AF-A0A6M1N4N2-F1
#
_cell.length_a   1.000
_cell.length_b   1.000
_cell.length_c   1.000
_cell.angle_alpha   90.00
_cell.angle_beta   90.00
_cell.angle_gamma   90.00
#
_symmetry.space_group_name_H-M   'P 1'
#
loop_
_entity.id
_entity.type
_entity.pdbx_description
1 polymer ?
#
loop_
_entity_poly.entity_id
_entity_poly.type
_entity_poly.pdbx_seq_one_letter_code
_entity_poly.pdbx_strand_id
1 'polypeptide(L)'
;MLNDIDKVKELLSKIEVVEIIKKIEIYRKLDFKTISDQDLFNEILKVILVNVNGVDRSFLFPRLASYPHKTKFYRVRAVESDDHYCPLKAMTFEQDAWNPPSEFIKKRGRLNNIHESLLYTSPINPFVAVEEIKVKDGEWFCLIVYEAKVEIKVSIIGQWEDLPELSADENLKMRIISNFLNDEFTRDVGEGTEYLYRASERIAKDYFDLPPRIVQDAWCYPSIAQKNCANVCFRPEIAKDVLKLVGVQICKITKENGDYLFTCPVIATGFDDDKKFKYYSVDHPICKEIFPEIQLGKNTG
;
A
#
# COMPACT_ATOMS: atom_id res chain seq x y z
N MET A 1 -22.31 -8.54 -9.16
CA MET A 1 -21.79 -9.76 -8.51
C MET A 1 -22.24 -11.03 -9.22
N LEU A 2 -23.48 -11.53 -9.11
CA LEU A 2 -23.87 -12.78 -9.82
C LEU A 2 -23.76 -12.67 -11.36
N ASN A 3 -24.17 -11.54 -11.94
CA ASN A 3 -24.03 -11.29 -13.39
C ASN A 3 -22.58 -11.12 -13.89
N ASP A 4 -21.60 -11.00 -13.00
CA ASP A 4 -20.18 -10.84 -13.37
C ASP A 4 -19.45 -12.18 -13.36
N ILE A 5 -19.84 -13.12 -12.48
CA ILE A 5 -19.20 -14.43 -12.37
C ILE A 5 -19.40 -15.25 -13.65
N ASP A 6 -20.61 -15.28 -14.21
CA ASP A 6 -20.86 -16.05 -15.45
C ASP A 6 -20.08 -15.50 -16.65
N LYS A 7 -19.91 -14.17 -16.73
CA LYS A 7 -19.05 -13.54 -17.73
C LYS A 7 -17.59 -13.90 -17.52
N VAL A 8 -17.12 -13.92 -16.27
CA VAL A 8 -15.77 -14.36 -15.93
C VAL A 8 -15.55 -15.81 -16.37
N LYS A 9 -16.49 -16.71 -16.06
CA LYS A 9 -16.44 -18.11 -16.50
C LYS A 9 -16.38 -18.22 -18.01
N GLU A 10 -17.23 -17.47 -18.72
CA GLU A 10 -17.21 -17.42 -20.18
C GLU A 10 -15.83 -17.03 -20.70
N LEU A 11 -15.22 -15.96 -20.18
CA LEU A 11 -13.89 -15.51 -20.60
C LEU A 11 -12.78 -16.51 -20.25
N LEU A 12 -12.81 -17.08 -19.04
CA LEU A 12 -11.85 -18.09 -18.59
C LEU A 12 -11.94 -19.39 -19.41
N SER A 13 -13.12 -19.72 -19.95
CA SER A 13 -13.30 -20.84 -20.88
C SER A 13 -12.63 -20.62 -22.24
N LYS A 14 -12.24 -19.37 -22.58
CA LYS A 14 -11.60 -19.02 -23.86
C LYS A 14 -10.08 -18.98 -23.79
N ILE A 15 -9.49 -19.26 -22.64
CA ILE A 15 -8.04 -19.21 -22.47
C ILE A 15 -7.55 -20.41 -21.66
N GLU A 16 -6.48 -21.05 -22.14
CA GLU A 16 -5.85 -22.18 -21.46
C GLU A 16 -4.78 -21.71 -20.48
N VAL A 17 -4.55 -22.49 -19.41
CA VAL A 17 -3.50 -22.20 -18.41
C VAL A 17 -2.12 -21.99 -19.06
N VAL A 18 -1.77 -22.83 -20.02
CA VAL A 18 -0.49 -22.76 -20.75
C VAL A 18 -0.38 -21.46 -21.55
N GLU A 19 -1.48 -20.93 -22.07
CA GLU A 19 -1.48 -19.65 -22.80
C GLU A 19 -1.22 -18.48 -21.86
N ILE A 20 -1.86 -18.46 -20.67
CA ILE A 20 -1.62 -17.44 -19.65
C ILE A 20 -0.13 -17.42 -19.26
N ILE A 21 0.44 -18.59 -18.99
CA ILE A 21 1.86 -18.73 -18.62
C ILE A 21 2.76 -18.20 -19.75
N LYS A 22 2.50 -18.56 -21.01
CA LYS A 22 3.27 -18.05 -22.16
C LYS A 22 3.19 -16.53 -22.28
N LYS A 23 2.01 -15.93 -22.09
CA LYS A 23 1.84 -14.47 -22.10
C LYS A 23 2.69 -13.81 -21.02
N ILE A 24 2.67 -14.34 -19.79
CA ILE A 24 3.50 -13.86 -18.67
C ILE A 24 5.00 -14.02 -18.98
N GLU A 25 5.42 -15.15 -19.55
CA GLU A 25 6.82 -15.39 -19.92
C GLU A 25 7.33 -14.41 -20.99
N ILE A 26 6.49 -14.09 -21.99
CA ILE A 26 6.82 -13.09 -23.01
C ILE A 26 6.98 -11.71 -22.36
N TYR A 27 6.03 -11.31 -21.51
CA TYR A 27 6.10 -10.06 -20.76
C TYR A 27 7.35 -9.96 -19.89
N ARG A 28 7.73 -11.04 -19.20
CA ARG A 28 8.92 -11.06 -18.33
C ARG A 28 10.25 -10.93 -19.08
N LYS A 29 10.26 -11.13 -20.40
CA LYS A 29 11.46 -10.95 -21.26
C LYS A 29 11.63 -9.53 -21.77
N LEU A 30 10.69 -8.62 -21.50
CA LEU A 30 10.77 -7.24 -21.93
C LEU A 30 11.90 -6.49 -21.24
N ASP A 31 12.51 -5.55 -21.95
CA ASP A 31 13.43 -4.58 -21.36
C ASP A 31 12.65 -3.36 -20.86
N PHE A 32 12.28 -3.41 -19.58
CA PHE A 32 11.56 -2.34 -18.88
C PHE A 32 12.30 -0.99 -18.87
N LYS A 33 13.60 -0.98 -19.14
CA LYS A 33 14.39 0.25 -19.17
C LYS A 33 14.19 1.03 -20.47
N THR A 34 14.01 0.33 -21.58
CA THR A 34 14.01 0.92 -22.93
C THR A 34 12.64 0.91 -23.60
N ILE A 35 11.73 0.01 -23.19
CA ILE A 35 10.36 -0.05 -23.71
C ILE A 35 9.62 1.28 -23.44
N SER A 36 8.82 1.74 -24.40
CA SER A 36 7.99 2.94 -24.23
C SER A 36 6.83 2.69 -23.24
N ASP A 37 6.25 3.75 -22.66
CA ASP A 37 5.09 3.59 -21.74
C ASP A 37 3.88 3.00 -22.49
N GLN A 38 3.70 3.36 -23.76
CA GLN A 38 2.62 2.83 -24.60
C GLN A 38 2.81 1.34 -24.92
N ASP A 39 4.03 0.94 -25.26
CA ASP A 39 4.32 -0.47 -25.55
C ASP A 39 4.24 -1.31 -24.28
N LEU A 40 4.74 -0.81 -23.15
CA LEU A 40 4.60 -1.49 -21.87
C LEU A 40 3.12 -1.71 -21.52
N PHE A 41 2.28 -0.69 -21.69
CA PHE A 41 0.84 -0.83 -21.54
C PHE A 41 0.29 -1.93 -22.43
N ASN A 42 0.59 -1.91 -23.73
CA ASN A 42 0.14 -2.92 -24.69
C ASN A 42 0.59 -4.34 -24.31
N GLU A 43 1.80 -4.50 -23.78
CA GLU A 43 2.29 -5.80 -23.31
C GLU A 43 1.59 -6.27 -22.03
N ILE A 44 1.27 -5.36 -21.10
CA ILE A 44 0.42 -5.67 -19.93
C ILE A 44 -0.97 -6.13 -20.40
N LEU A 45 -1.57 -5.42 -21.38
CA LEU A 45 -2.86 -5.81 -21.97
C LEU A 45 -2.83 -7.25 -22.47
N LYS A 46 -1.78 -7.64 -23.19
CA LYS A 46 -1.68 -9.01 -23.75
C LYS A 46 -1.72 -10.09 -22.67
N VAL A 47 -1.26 -9.81 -21.45
CA VAL A 47 -1.29 -10.77 -20.33
C VAL A 47 -2.70 -10.97 -19.78
N ILE A 48 -3.49 -9.90 -19.69
CA ILE A 48 -4.78 -9.88 -18.98
C ILE A 48 -6.00 -9.85 -19.91
N LEU A 49 -5.79 -9.75 -21.22
CA LEU A 49 -6.82 -9.84 -22.24
C LEU A 49 -6.88 -11.25 -22.87
N VAL A 50 -8.09 -11.65 -23.23
CA VAL A 50 -8.40 -12.80 -24.08
C VAL A 50 -9.19 -12.32 -25.30
N ASN A 51 -8.86 -12.86 -26.48
CA ASN A 51 -9.61 -12.53 -27.70
C ASN A 51 -10.84 -13.43 -27.79
N VAL A 52 -12.03 -12.80 -27.83
CA VAL A 52 -13.30 -13.50 -28.00
C VAL A 52 -13.97 -12.97 -29.25
N ASN A 53 -14.04 -13.82 -30.29
CA ASN A 53 -14.64 -13.47 -31.59
C ASN A 53 -14.05 -12.20 -32.22
N GLY A 54 -12.72 -12.03 -32.16
CA GLY A 54 -12.02 -10.87 -32.72
C GLY A 54 -12.05 -9.63 -31.83
N VAL A 55 -12.61 -9.72 -30.63
CA VAL A 55 -12.65 -8.61 -29.66
C VAL A 55 -11.90 -8.97 -28.40
N ASP A 56 -10.92 -8.15 -28.04
CA ASP A 56 -10.18 -8.34 -26.80
C ASP A 56 -11.02 -7.96 -25.58
N ARG A 57 -11.03 -8.84 -24.58
CA ARG A 57 -11.78 -8.71 -23.34
C ARG A 57 -10.88 -9.00 -22.15
N SER A 58 -10.94 -8.15 -21.12
CA SER A 58 -10.25 -8.41 -19.86
C SER A 58 -11.00 -9.50 -19.10
N PHE A 59 -10.30 -10.58 -18.78
CA PHE A 59 -10.79 -11.57 -17.84
C PHE A 59 -10.35 -11.25 -16.40
N LEU A 60 -9.54 -10.19 -16.22
CA LEU A 60 -9.28 -9.58 -14.93
C LEU A 60 -10.46 -8.70 -14.54
N PHE A 61 -11.02 -8.95 -13.36
CA PHE A 61 -12.07 -8.14 -12.76
C PHE A 61 -11.56 -7.60 -11.41
N PRO A 62 -11.57 -6.28 -11.21
CA PRO A 62 -11.20 -5.69 -9.92
C PRO A 62 -12.13 -6.19 -8.81
N ARG A 63 -11.55 -6.86 -7.81
CA ARG A 63 -12.28 -7.18 -6.58
C ARG A 63 -12.30 -5.95 -5.69
N LEU A 64 -13.44 -5.74 -5.05
CA LEU A 64 -13.60 -4.69 -4.04
C LEU A 64 -13.61 -5.31 -2.65
N ALA A 65 -13.02 -4.61 -1.70
CA ALA A 65 -13.18 -4.85 -0.29
C ALA A 65 -13.39 -3.53 0.44
N SER A 66 -13.65 -3.61 1.73
CA SER A 66 -13.72 -2.43 2.58
C SER A 66 -13.00 -2.63 3.90
N TYR A 67 -12.46 -1.53 4.41
CA TYR A 67 -12.03 -1.43 5.80
C TYR A 67 -13.11 -0.68 6.59
N PRO A 68 -13.63 -1.26 7.68
CA PRO A 68 -14.68 -0.63 8.48
C PRO A 68 -14.26 0.73 9.05
N HIS A 69 -15.26 1.55 9.41
CA HIS A 69 -15.06 2.73 10.24
C HIS A 69 -14.25 2.38 11.49
N LYS A 70 -13.36 3.30 11.91
CA LYS A 70 -12.38 3.15 12.99
C LYS A 70 -11.21 2.21 12.72
N THR A 71 -11.08 1.67 11.51
CA THR A 71 -9.84 0.94 11.15
C THR A 71 -8.64 1.89 11.24
N LYS A 72 -7.57 1.46 11.91
CA LYS A 72 -6.31 2.20 11.99
C LYS A 72 -5.45 1.95 10.74
N PHE A 73 -4.81 3.01 10.25
CA PHE A 73 -3.85 2.96 9.16
C PHE A 73 -2.55 3.60 9.63
N TYR A 74 -1.43 2.99 9.25
CA TYR A 74 -0.12 3.34 9.76
C TYR A 74 0.79 3.77 8.64
N ARG A 75 1.62 4.78 8.88
CA ARG A 75 2.69 5.17 7.98
C ARG A 75 3.94 5.41 8.79
N VAL A 76 5.06 4.93 8.27
CA VAL A 76 6.38 5.20 8.86
C VAL A 76 7.10 6.26 8.05
N ARG A 77 7.81 7.14 8.76
CA ARG A 77 8.74 8.11 8.19
C ARG A 77 10.05 8.00 8.96
N ALA A 78 11.14 7.70 8.26
CA ALA A 78 12.46 7.72 8.85
C ALA A 78 12.81 9.13 9.32
N VAL A 79 13.56 9.22 10.41
CA VAL A 79 14.09 10.48 10.94
C VAL A 79 15.56 10.56 10.56
N GLU A 80 15.98 11.71 10.06
CA GLU A 80 17.38 11.94 9.71
C GLU A 80 18.27 11.84 10.95
N SER A 81 19.50 11.38 10.77
CA SER A 81 20.42 11.13 11.89
C SER A 81 20.70 12.37 12.76
N ASP A 82 20.56 13.58 12.23
CA ASP A 82 20.76 14.86 12.91
C ASP A 82 19.48 15.47 13.50
N ASP A 83 18.30 14.88 13.25
CA ASP A 83 16.99 15.34 13.73
C ASP A 83 16.47 14.47 14.89
N HIS A 84 17.27 14.26 15.92
CA HIS A 84 16.95 13.33 17.02
C HIS A 84 16.49 14.01 18.32
N TYR A 85 16.33 15.33 18.32
CA TYR A 85 15.84 16.09 19.47
C TYR A 85 14.39 16.51 19.26
N CYS A 86 13.51 16.17 20.18
CA CYS A 86 12.12 16.63 20.14
C CYS A 86 12.03 18.11 20.57
N PRO A 87 11.22 18.95 19.90
CA PRO A 87 10.39 18.63 18.73
C PRO A 87 11.21 18.41 17.45
N LEU A 88 10.83 17.40 16.65
CA LEU A 88 11.56 17.02 15.43
C LEU A 88 11.27 18.00 14.30
N LYS A 89 12.30 18.42 13.56
CA LYS A 89 12.16 19.29 12.39
C LYS A 89 11.31 18.62 11.30
N ALA A 90 11.51 17.33 11.09
CA ALA A 90 10.82 16.54 10.07
C ALA A 90 9.34 16.27 10.40
N MET A 91 8.85 16.65 11.59
CA MET A 91 7.48 16.46 12.02
C MET A 91 6.96 17.72 12.74
N THR A 92 7.12 18.88 12.10
CA THR A 92 6.78 20.16 12.72
C THR A 92 5.30 20.50 12.56
N PHE A 93 4.77 20.33 11.35
CA PHE A 93 3.41 20.75 10.98
C PHE A 93 2.55 19.56 10.61
N GLU A 94 1.22 19.72 10.62
CA GLU A 94 0.30 18.64 10.24
C GLU A 94 0.67 18.00 8.89
N GLN A 95 1.00 18.81 7.88
CA GLN A 95 1.34 18.31 6.54
C GLN A 95 2.52 17.32 6.53
N ASP A 96 3.43 17.40 7.52
CA ASP A 96 4.56 16.49 7.64
C ASP A 96 4.14 15.04 7.95
N ALA A 97 2.96 14.85 8.54
CA ALA A 97 2.37 13.54 8.76
C ALA A 97 1.79 12.95 7.47
N TRP A 98 1.22 13.81 6.61
CA TRP A 98 0.55 13.42 5.37
C TRP A 98 1.52 13.24 4.20
N ASN A 99 1.00 12.92 3.02
CA ASN A 99 1.77 12.65 1.80
C ASN A 99 2.85 13.71 1.51
N PRO A 100 3.99 13.32 0.92
CA PRO A 100 5.04 14.26 0.55
C PRO A 100 4.55 15.23 -0.55
N PRO A 101 4.98 16.50 -0.55
CA PRO A 101 4.69 17.42 -1.66
C PRO A 101 5.25 16.89 -2.99
N SER A 102 4.53 17.13 -4.09
CA SER A 102 4.84 16.55 -5.41
C SER A 102 6.22 16.95 -5.93
N GLU A 103 6.69 18.15 -5.61
CA GLU A 103 7.99 18.66 -6.02
C GLU A 103 9.16 17.81 -5.48
N PHE A 104 8.99 17.11 -4.35
CA PHE A 104 10.02 16.25 -3.76
C PHE A 104 10.03 14.82 -4.31
N ILE A 105 9.02 14.44 -5.10
CA ILE A 105 8.88 13.09 -5.64
C ILE A 105 9.65 13.01 -6.95
N LYS A 106 10.95 12.73 -6.86
CA LYS A 106 11.88 12.67 -8.01
C LYS A 106 12.01 11.29 -8.64
N LYS A 107 11.48 10.26 -7.97
CA LYS A 107 11.57 8.86 -8.39
C LYS A 107 10.16 8.26 -8.42
N ARG A 108 9.98 7.26 -9.28
CA ARG A 108 8.74 6.46 -9.33
C ARG A 108 8.64 5.58 -8.08
N GLY A 109 7.43 5.42 -7.57
CA GLY A 109 7.09 4.40 -6.58
C GLY A 109 6.16 3.37 -7.19
N ARG A 110 5.74 2.38 -6.38
CA ARG A 110 4.88 1.27 -6.82
C ARG A 110 3.61 1.74 -7.54
N LEU A 111 2.97 2.80 -7.03
CA LEU A 111 1.74 3.34 -7.58
C LEU A 111 1.88 4.77 -8.13
N ASN A 112 2.91 5.52 -7.69
CA ASN A 112 3.07 6.91 -8.09
C ASN A 112 4.16 7.11 -9.15
N ASN A 113 3.89 8.04 -10.07
CA ASN A 113 4.87 8.56 -10.99
C ASN A 113 5.72 9.67 -10.30
N ILE A 114 6.73 10.14 -11.02
CA ILE A 114 7.49 11.35 -10.67
C ILE A 114 6.49 12.51 -10.58
N HIS A 115 6.63 13.33 -9.54
CA HIS A 115 5.72 14.44 -9.22
C HIS A 115 4.27 14.08 -8.88
N GLU A 116 4.00 12.81 -8.61
CA GLU A 116 2.68 12.40 -8.16
C GLU A 116 2.71 12.05 -6.67
N SER A 117 1.95 12.82 -5.90
CA SER A 117 1.85 12.64 -4.47
C SER A 117 0.74 11.68 -4.10
N LEU A 118 1.07 10.61 -3.37
CA LEU A 118 0.13 9.66 -2.79
C LEU A 118 0.46 9.41 -1.30
N LEU A 119 -0.56 8.99 -0.53
CA LEU A 119 -0.38 8.57 0.85
C LEU A 119 -0.34 7.05 0.93
N TYR A 120 0.86 6.52 1.18
CA TYR A 120 1.08 5.10 1.43
C TYR A 120 0.88 4.77 2.92
N THR A 121 0.10 3.73 3.19
CA THR A 121 -0.20 3.26 4.55
C THR A 121 -0.25 1.73 4.60
N SER A 122 -0.10 1.18 5.79
CA SER A 122 -0.44 -0.22 6.10
C SER A 122 -1.66 -0.23 7.03
N PRO A 123 -2.75 -0.93 6.68
CA PRO A 123 -3.93 -1.04 7.54
C PRO A 123 -3.70 -2.05 8.67
N ILE A 124 -4.34 -1.82 9.82
CA ILE A 124 -4.49 -2.75 10.96
C ILE A 124 -3.18 -3.02 11.74
N ASN A 125 -2.10 -3.41 11.06
CA ASN A 125 -0.85 -3.83 11.69
C ASN A 125 0.27 -2.79 11.49
N PRO A 126 0.76 -2.12 12.55
CA PRO A 126 1.84 -1.13 12.44
C PRO A 126 3.19 -1.76 12.06
N PHE A 127 3.43 -3.03 12.38
CA PHE A 127 4.70 -3.71 12.12
C PHE A 127 4.99 -3.82 10.61
N VAL A 128 3.94 -4.00 9.80
CA VAL A 128 4.06 -4.02 8.32
C VAL A 128 4.63 -2.70 7.80
N ALA A 129 4.14 -1.57 8.31
CA ALA A 129 4.63 -0.25 7.89
C ALA A 129 6.10 -0.02 8.27
N VAL A 130 6.55 -0.57 9.40
CA VAL A 130 7.95 -0.49 9.84
C VAL A 130 8.86 -1.32 8.95
N GLU A 131 8.48 -2.57 8.70
CA GLU A 131 9.29 -3.49 7.89
C GLU A 131 9.43 -3.01 6.44
N GLU A 132 8.41 -2.37 5.86
CA GLU A 132 8.47 -1.76 4.52
C GLU A 132 9.57 -0.69 4.38
N ILE A 133 9.83 0.09 5.43
CA ILE A 133 10.84 1.17 5.40
C ILE A 133 12.26 0.64 5.69
N LYS A 134 12.40 -0.63 6.13
CA LYS A 134 13.69 -1.25 6.48
C LYS A 134 14.50 -0.41 7.49
N VAL A 135 13.82 0.16 8.51
CA VAL A 135 14.45 0.95 9.59
C VAL A 135 15.55 0.12 10.27
N LYS A 136 16.75 0.70 10.45
CA LYS A 136 17.87 -0.04 11.05
C LYS A 136 17.78 -0.05 12.57
N ASP A 137 18.47 -1.01 13.17
CA ASP A 137 18.55 -1.13 14.62
C ASP A 137 19.08 0.16 15.25
N GLY A 138 18.38 0.65 16.27
CA GLY A 138 18.72 1.89 16.97
C GLY A 138 18.30 3.19 16.27
N GLU A 139 17.72 3.16 15.07
CA GLU A 139 17.24 4.36 14.38
C GLU A 139 15.90 4.84 14.94
N TRP A 140 15.73 6.17 14.95
CA TRP A 140 14.45 6.81 15.26
C TRP A 140 13.57 6.90 14.02
N PHE A 141 12.27 6.77 14.23
CA PHE A 141 11.28 6.93 13.18
C PHE A 141 9.98 7.49 13.75
N CYS A 142 9.20 8.13 12.87
CA CYS A 142 7.84 8.57 13.17
C CYS A 142 6.86 7.50 12.69
N LEU A 143 6.10 6.90 13.61
CA LEU A 143 4.93 6.09 13.29
C LEU A 143 3.68 6.97 13.36
N ILE A 144 3.19 7.35 12.18
CA ILE A 144 2.01 8.18 12.01
C ILE A 144 0.78 7.26 12.02
N VAL A 145 -0.18 7.58 12.88
CA VAL A 145 -1.40 6.79 13.04
C VAL A 145 -2.61 7.57 12.57
N TYR A 146 -3.34 6.98 11.63
CA TYR A 146 -4.61 7.45 11.13
C TYR A 146 -5.73 6.52 11.56
N GLU A 147 -6.95 7.04 11.55
CA GLU A 147 -8.16 6.26 11.76
C GLU A 147 -9.20 6.62 10.69
N ALA A 148 -9.87 5.60 10.16
CA ALA A 148 -10.94 5.77 9.18
C ALA A 148 -12.18 6.45 9.79
N LYS A 149 -12.54 7.62 9.26
CA LYS A 149 -13.76 8.37 9.61
C LYS A 149 -15.03 7.72 9.07
N VAL A 150 -14.90 6.95 8.00
CA VAL A 150 -15.99 6.22 7.31
C VAL A 150 -15.48 4.84 6.90
N GLU A 151 -16.35 3.99 6.34
CA GLU A 151 -15.88 2.81 5.63
C GLU A 151 -14.97 3.20 4.45
N ILE A 152 -13.82 2.56 4.31
CA ILE A 152 -12.87 2.80 3.22
C ILE A 152 -13.03 1.71 2.17
N LYS A 153 -13.50 2.06 0.97
CA LYS A 153 -13.63 1.13 -0.16
C LYS A 153 -12.30 1.02 -0.89
N VAL A 154 -11.85 -0.20 -1.14
CA VAL A 154 -10.57 -0.45 -1.82
C VAL A 154 -10.72 -1.41 -3.00
N SER A 155 -9.98 -1.16 -4.07
CA SER A 155 -9.74 -2.17 -5.10
C SER A 155 -8.58 -3.07 -4.66
N ILE A 156 -8.77 -4.39 -4.67
CA ILE A 156 -7.73 -5.35 -4.33
C ILE A 156 -6.93 -5.72 -5.58
N ILE A 157 -5.61 -5.62 -5.47
CA ILE A 157 -4.66 -5.98 -6.52
C ILE A 157 -3.82 -7.18 -6.04
N GLY A 158 -3.64 -8.20 -6.89
CA GLY A 158 -2.67 -9.27 -6.65
C GLY A 158 -2.91 -10.13 -5.41
N GLN A 159 -4.14 -10.16 -4.90
CA GLN A 159 -4.57 -11.08 -3.84
C GLN A 159 -5.79 -11.86 -4.32
N TRP A 160 -5.72 -13.18 -4.23
CA TRP A 160 -6.78 -14.06 -4.67
C TRP A 160 -7.07 -15.14 -3.64
N GLU A 161 -8.36 -15.37 -3.47
CA GLU A 161 -8.92 -16.46 -2.69
C GLU A 161 -9.84 -17.21 -3.65
N ASP A 162 -9.73 -18.54 -3.65
CA ASP A 162 -10.52 -19.38 -4.54
C ASP A 162 -12.01 -19.14 -4.31
N LEU A 163 -12.75 -18.87 -5.38
CA LEU A 163 -14.18 -18.65 -5.36
C LEU A 163 -14.90 -20.00 -5.50
N PRO A 164 -15.81 -20.38 -4.58
CA PRO A 164 -16.58 -21.62 -4.67
C PRO A 164 -17.40 -21.74 -5.96
N GLU A 165 -17.77 -20.61 -6.56
CA GLU A 165 -18.53 -20.56 -7.81
C GLU A 165 -17.71 -20.95 -9.03
N LEU A 166 -16.37 -20.88 -8.94
CA LEU A 166 -15.45 -21.24 -10.01
C LEU A 166 -14.96 -22.69 -9.83
N SER A 167 -14.78 -23.39 -10.96
CA SER A 167 -14.13 -24.70 -10.98
C SER A 167 -12.66 -24.61 -10.55
N ALA A 168 -12.05 -25.76 -10.27
CA ALA A 168 -10.64 -25.82 -9.89
C ALA A 168 -9.70 -25.26 -10.99
N ASP A 169 -10.03 -25.49 -12.26
CA ASP A 169 -9.29 -24.94 -13.41
C ASP A 169 -9.44 -23.42 -13.51
N GLU A 170 -10.67 -22.90 -13.39
CA GLU A 170 -10.92 -21.45 -13.40
C GLU A 170 -10.22 -20.73 -12.25
N ASN A 171 -10.28 -21.29 -11.04
CA ASN A 171 -9.55 -20.79 -9.88
C ASN A 171 -8.02 -20.87 -10.08
N LEU A 172 -7.51 -21.90 -10.76
CA LEU A 172 -6.09 -21.98 -11.11
C LEU A 172 -5.68 -20.84 -12.05
N LYS A 173 -6.46 -20.56 -13.10
CA LYS A 173 -6.22 -19.44 -14.02
C LYS A 173 -6.21 -18.10 -13.29
N MET A 174 -7.16 -17.88 -12.38
CA MET A 174 -7.22 -16.66 -11.57
C MET A 174 -6.05 -16.53 -10.60
N ARG A 175 -5.60 -17.64 -10.00
CA ARG A 175 -4.39 -17.66 -9.15
C ARG A 175 -3.13 -17.30 -9.93
N ILE A 176 -2.97 -17.81 -11.15
CA ILE A 176 -1.80 -17.50 -11.98
C ILE A 176 -1.74 -16.00 -12.31
N ILE A 177 -2.86 -15.39 -12.71
CA ILE A 177 -2.90 -13.94 -12.95
C ILE A 177 -2.71 -13.15 -11.67
N SER A 178 -3.31 -13.57 -10.57
CA SER A 178 -3.15 -12.88 -9.30
C SER A 178 -1.73 -12.95 -8.79
N ASN A 179 -1.01 -14.06 -9.02
CA ASN A 179 0.42 -14.17 -8.74
C ASN A 179 1.25 -13.27 -9.66
N PHE A 180 0.89 -13.16 -10.95
CA PHE A 180 1.53 -12.18 -11.83
C PHE A 180 1.40 -10.75 -11.29
N LEU A 181 0.19 -10.34 -10.88
CA LEU A 181 -0.03 -9.05 -10.25
C LEU A 181 0.73 -8.92 -8.93
N ASN A 182 0.74 -9.98 -8.10
CA ASN A 182 1.48 -10.00 -6.85
C ASN A 182 2.98 -9.74 -7.08
N ASP A 183 3.59 -10.43 -8.05
CA ASP A 183 4.99 -10.27 -8.40
C ASP A 183 5.33 -8.82 -8.82
N GLU A 184 4.47 -8.21 -9.65
CA GLU A 184 4.69 -6.82 -10.08
C GLU A 184 4.59 -5.83 -8.90
N PHE A 185 3.70 -6.08 -7.94
CA PHE A 185 3.51 -5.22 -6.76
C PHE A 185 4.43 -5.57 -5.58
N THR A 186 5.15 -6.69 -5.61
CA THR A 186 6.11 -7.10 -4.56
C THR A 186 7.56 -7.12 -5.03
N ARG A 187 7.82 -6.79 -6.31
CA ARG A 187 9.17 -6.67 -6.88
C ARG A 187 10.09 -5.85 -5.97
N ASP A 188 11.22 -6.41 -5.57
CA ASP A 188 12.27 -5.68 -4.86
C ASP A 188 13.02 -4.83 -5.88
N VAL A 189 13.01 -3.52 -5.68
CA VAL A 189 13.57 -2.54 -6.62
C VAL A 189 14.63 -1.75 -5.88
N GLY A 190 15.87 -1.93 -6.32
CA GLY A 190 17.01 -1.19 -5.79
C GLY A 190 17.10 0.22 -6.35
N GLU A 191 17.97 1.01 -5.73
CA GLU A 191 18.29 2.35 -6.22
C GLU A 191 18.82 2.32 -7.66
N GLY A 192 18.29 3.19 -8.51
CA GLY A 192 18.62 3.27 -9.94
C GLY A 192 17.81 2.31 -10.83
N THR A 193 16.96 1.45 -10.23
CA THR A 193 16.06 0.55 -10.97
C THR A 193 14.59 0.88 -10.82
N GLU A 194 14.25 2.07 -10.33
CA GLU A 194 12.88 2.53 -10.06
C GLU A 194 11.99 2.55 -11.32
N TYR A 195 12.58 2.49 -12.53
CA TYR A 195 11.85 2.28 -13.79
C TYR A 195 11.05 0.95 -13.82
N LEU A 196 11.41 -0.05 -13.01
CA LEU A 196 10.66 -1.30 -12.89
C LEU A 196 9.25 -1.07 -12.30
N TYR A 197 9.04 0.00 -11.54
CA TYR A 197 7.72 0.35 -11.01
C TYR A 197 6.75 0.89 -12.06
N ARG A 198 7.20 1.15 -13.29
CA ARG A 198 6.31 1.53 -14.40
C ARG A 198 5.19 0.50 -14.60
N ALA A 199 5.50 -0.78 -14.44
CA ALA A 199 4.53 -1.85 -14.57
C ALA A 199 3.40 -1.77 -13.54
N SER A 200 3.76 -1.77 -12.25
CA SER A 200 2.78 -1.74 -11.17
C SER A 200 1.95 -0.45 -11.17
N GLU A 201 2.59 0.69 -11.52
CA GLU A 201 1.90 1.97 -11.65
C GLU A 201 0.86 1.94 -12.78
N ARG A 202 1.23 1.44 -13.98
CA ARG A 202 0.30 1.29 -15.11
C ARG A 202 -0.82 0.31 -14.81
N ILE A 203 -0.53 -0.83 -14.19
CA ILE A 203 -1.56 -1.79 -13.75
C ILE A 203 -2.54 -1.10 -12.79
N ALA A 204 -2.05 -0.40 -11.78
CA ALA A 204 -2.92 0.28 -10.81
C ALA A 204 -3.82 1.32 -11.48
N LYS A 205 -3.26 2.15 -12.37
CA LYS A 205 -3.97 3.29 -12.95
C LYS A 205 -4.84 2.97 -14.17
N ASP A 206 -4.43 2.01 -14.98
CA ASP A 206 -5.18 1.70 -16.20
C ASP A 206 -6.30 0.68 -15.94
N TYR A 207 -6.20 -0.10 -14.86
CA TYR A 207 -7.12 -1.22 -14.60
C TYR A 207 -7.81 -1.19 -13.25
N PHE A 208 -7.11 -0.75 -12.21
CA PHE A 208 -7.64 -0.75 -10.84
C PHE A 208 -7.99 0.66 -10.37
N ASP A 209 -7.97 1.65 -11.26
CA ASP A 209 -8.43 3.00 -10.99
C ASP A 209 -9.92 3.14 -11.34
N LEU A 210 -10.75 2.76 -10.38
CA LEU A 210 -12.19 2.81 -10.47
C LEU A 210 -12.70 4.18 -10.03
N PRO A 211 -13.94 4.57 -10.40
CA PRO A 211 -14.48 5.89 -10.08
C PRO A 211 -14.27 6.29 -8.60
N PRO A 212 -13.42 7.30 -8.33
CA PRO A 212 -13.03 7.65 -6.98
C PRO A 212 -14.23 8.16 -6.18
N ARG A 213 -14.27 7.86 -4.87
CA ARG A 213 -15.35 8.20 -3.91
C ARG A 213 -16.69 7.54 -4.17
N ILE A 214 -16.95 7.07 -5.39
CA ILE A 214 -18.15 6.33 -5.76
C ILE A 214 -17.93 4.85 -5.49
N VAL A 215 -16.93 4.26 -6.15
CA VAL A 215 -16.64 2.81 -6.10
C VAL A 215 -15.42 2.52 -5.23
N GLN A 216 -14.45 3.43 -5.22
CA GLN A 216 -13.13 3.21 -4.62
C GLN A 216 -12.61 4.49 -3.94
N ASP A 217 -12.05 4.33 -2.75
CA ASP A 217 -11.36 5.42 -2.03
C ASP A 217 -9.83 5.25 -2.10
N ALA A 218 -9.33 4.02 -2.22
CA ALA A 218 -7.91 3.70 -2.27
C ALA A 218 -7.58 2.41 -3.04
N TRP A 219 -6.31 2.22 -3.36
CA TRP A 219 -5.80 0.93 -3.86
C TRP A 219 -5.27 0.09 -2.70
N CYS A 220 -5.64 -1.19 -2.68
CA CYS A 220 -5.11 -2.20 -1.76
C CYS A 220 -4.23 -3.18 -2.54
N TYR A 221 -2.96 -3.31 -2.15
CA TYR A 221 -1.98 -4.11 -2.86
C TYR A 221 -1.08 -4.88 -1.89
N PRO A 222 -0.41 -5.96 -2.33
CA PRO A 222 0.37 -6.81 -1.43
C PRO A 222 1.57 -6.07 -0.84
N SER A 223 1.88 -6.35 0.42
CA SER A 223 3.10 -5.88 1.08
C SER A 223 4.30 -6.74 0.71
N ILE A 224 5.49 -6.13 0.60
CA ILE A 224 6.76 -6.87 0.44
C ILE A 224 7.20 -7.44 1.79
N ALA A 225 6.92 -6.71 2.86
CA ALA A 225 7.41 -6.99 4.21
C ALA A 225 6.90 -8.34 4.73
N GLN A 226 5.58 -8.56 4.64
CA GLN A 226 4.95 -9.77 5.16
C GLN A 226 4.01 -10.39 4.13
N LYS A 227 4.17 -11.71 3.94
CA LYS A 227 3.24 -12.52 3.13
C LYS A 227 1.84 -12.40 3.73
N ASN A 228 0.84 -12.24 2.86
CA ASN A 228 -0.58 -12.06 3.20
C ASN A 228 -0.93 -10.73 3.90
N CYS A 229 0.02 -9.80 4.06
CA CYS A 229 -0.31 -8.43 4.44
C CYS A 229 -0.51 -7.56 3.19
N ALA A 230 -1.27 -6.49 3.36
CA ALA A 230 -1.55 -5.52 2.32
C ALA A 230 -1.09 -4.12 2.74
N ASN A 231 -0.83 -3.28 1.76
CA ASN A 231 -0.71 -1.84 1.91
C ASN A 231 -1.91 -1.18 1.24
N VAL A 232 -2.26 0.02 1.71
CA VAL A 232 -3.33 0.83 1.16
C VAL A 232 -2.77 2.20 0.77
N CYS A 233 -2.98 2.56 -0.49
CA CYS A 233 -2.51 3.81 -1.07
C CYS A 233 -3.69 4.72 -1.39
N PHE A 234 -3.69 5.92 -0.82
CA PHE A 234 -4.74 6.91 -1.01
C PHE A 234 -4.26 8.06 -1.88
N ARG A 235 -5.21 8.67 -2.60
CA ARG A 235 -5.02 10.03 -3.10
C ARG A 235 -5.07 11.03 -1.95
N PRO A 236 -4.23 12.07 -1.95
CA PRO A 236 -4.15 13.04 -0.84
C PRO A 236 -5.49 13.64 -0.43
N GLU A 237 -6.30 14.08 -1.38
CA GLU A 237 -7.59 14.72 -1.14
C GLU A 237 -8.62 13.74 -0.59
N ILE A 238 -8.62 12.49 -1.04
CA ILE A 238 -9.49 11.45 -0.48
C ILE A 238 -9.03 11.11 0.94
N ALA A 239 -7.72 10.92 1.14
CA ALA A 239 -7.14 10.60 2.44
C ALA A 239 -7.55 11.62 3.51
N LYS A 240 -7.42 12.91 3.22
CA LYS A 240 -7.84 14.00 4.12
C LYS A 240 -9.32 13.96 4.47
N ASP A 241 -10.16 13.51 3.53
CA ASP A 241 -11.62 13.45 3.72
C ASP A 241 -12.09 12.21 4.45
N VAL A 242 -11.39 11.08 4.32
CA VAL A 242 -11.83 9.79 4.88
C VAL A 242 -11.01 9.33 6.08
N LEU A 243 -9.82 9.88 6.31
CA LEU A 243 -8.97 9.58 7.46
C LEU A 243 -8.87 10.77 8.41
N LYS A 244 -8.79 10.50 9.71
CA LYS A 244 -8.35 11.48 10.71
C LYS A 244 -6.95 11.11 11.17
N LEU A 245 -6.10 12.11 11.37
CA LEU A 245 -4.82 11.93 12.05
C LEU A 245 -5.10 11.76 13.56
N VAL A 246 -4.67 10.64 14.14
CA VAL A 246 -4.79 10.37 15.59
C VAL A 246 -3.60 10.97 16.32
N GLY A 247 -2.40 10.80 15.76
CA GLY A 247 -1.16 11.32 16.31
C GLY A 247 0.06 10.67 15.65
N VAL A 248 1.24 11.10 16.08
CA VAL A 248 2.52 10.56 15.62
C VAL A 248 3.29 10.04 16.82
N GLN A 249 3.59 8.75 16.81
CA GLN A 249 4.41 8.10 17.81
C GLN A 249 5.88 8.21 17.39
N ILE A 250 6.72 8.84 18.22
CA ILE A 250 8.15 8.96 17.97
C ILE A 250 8.81 7.72 18.56
N CYS A 251 9.21 6.81 17.70
CA CYS A 251 9.60 5.46 18.07
C CYS A 251 11.08 5.23 17.80
N LYS A 252 11.67 4.34 18.59
CA LYS A 252 12.98 3.75 18.33
C LYS A 252 12.83 2.24 18.28
N ILE A 253 13.44 1.64 17.26
CA ILE A 253 13.48 0.19 17.10
C ILE A 253 14.74 -0.37 17.76
N THR A 254 14.58 -1.44 18.53
CA THR A 254 15.69 -2.21 19.08
C THR A 254 15.48 -3.68 18.80
N LYS A 255 16.47 -4.35 18.22
CA LYS A 255 16.43 -5.80 18.00
C LYS A 255 16.91 -6.53 19.26
N GLU A 256 16.04 -7.31 19.87
CA GLU A 256 16.38 -8.16 21.01
C GLU A 256 15.96 -9.61 20.70
N ASN A 257 16.87 -10.57 20.86
CA ASN A 257 16.62 -12.01 20.66
C ASN A 257 16.02 -12.42 19.30
N GLY A 258 16.18 -11.60 18.27
CA GLY A 258 15.62 -11.84 16.93
C GLY A 258 14.26 -11.18 16.69
N ASP A 259 13.66 -10.56 17.72
CA ASP A 259 12.40 -9.83 17.64
C ASP A 259 12.63 -8.32 17.66
N TYR A 260 11.62 -7.58 17.16
CA TYR A 260 11.60 -6.12 17.19
C TYR A 260 10.90 -5.61 18.45
N LEU A 261 11.64 -4.89 19.29
CA LEU A 261 11.08 -4.12 20.38
C LEU A 261 10.91 -2.67 19.94
N PHE A 262 9.68 -2.16 20.10
CA PHE A 262 9.33 -0.77 19.82
C PHE A 262 9.26 0.02 21.12
N THR A 263 10.11 1.04 21.23
CA THR A 263 10.01 2.01 22.33
C THR A 263 9.43 3.30 21.80
N CYS A 264 8.42 3.84 22.49
CA CYS A 264 7.75 5.09 22.13
C CYS A 264 7.75 6.02 23.35
N PRO A 265 8.79 6.86 23.52
CA PRO A 265 8.84 7.79 24.66
C PRO A 265 8.02 9.06 24.44
N VAL A 266 7.73 9.43 23.19
CA VAL A 266 7.12 10.73 22.87
C VAL A 266 6.03 10.56 21.83
N ILE A 267 4.92 11.27 22.02
CA ILE A 267 3.81 11.36 21.06
C ILE A 267 3.60 12.83 20.68
N ALA A 268 3.57 13.09 19.38
CA ALA A 268 3.13 14.35 18.82
C ALA A 268 1.62 14.27 18.49
N THR A 269 0.82 15.11 19.13
CA THR A 269 -0.63 15.18 18.91
C THR A 269 -1.17 16.57 19.24
N GLY A 270 -2.24 16.98 18.56
CA GLY A 270 -2.77 18.33 18.65
C GLY A 270 -1.78 19.39 18.14
N PHE A 271 -2.23 20.65 18.14
CA PHE A 271 -1.47 21.76 17.60
C PHE A 271 -1.43 22.94 18.57
N ASP A 272 -0.35 23.71 18.54
CA ASP A 272 -0.25 25.01 19.18
C ASP A 272 -0.85 26.14 18.32
N ASP A 273 -0.75 27.38 18.81
CA ASP A 273 -1.31 28.56 18.13
C ASP A 273 -0.59 28.85 16.79
N ASP A 274 0.65 28.35 16.63
CA ASP A 274 1.44 28.42 15.41
C ASP A 274 1.14 27.24 14.45
N LYS A 275 0.17 26.38 14.78
CA LYS A 275 -0.18 25.15 14.06
C LYS A 275 0.95 24.10 14.02
N LYS A 276 1.89 24.15 14.96
CA LYS A 276 2.94 23.14 15.13
C LYS A 276 2.45 22.02 16.04
N PHE A 277 2.95 20.81 15.85
CA PHE A 277 2.63 19.69 16.72
C PHE A 277 3.05 19.96 18.17
N LYS A 278 2.18 19.59 19.11
CA LYS A 278 2.54 19.53 20.53
C LYS A 278 3.12 18.14 20.83
N TYR A 279 4.26 18.12 21.49
CA TYR A 279 4.98 16.90 21.88
C TYR A 279 4.76 16.62 23.35
N TYR A 280 4.31 15.41 23.65
CA TYR A 280 4.04 14.94 25.01
C TYR A 280 4.85 13.69 25.29
N SER A 281 5.35 13.58 26.52
CA SER A 281 5.83 12.30 27.03
C SER A 281 4.68 11.28 26.99
N VAL A 282 5.00 10.03 26.63
CA VAL A 282 4.02 8.95 26.45
C VAL A 282 3.16 8.67 27.69
N ASP A 283 3.63 9.02 28.88
CA ASP A 283 2.92 8.87 30.15
C ASP A 283 1.86 9.96 30.40
N HIS A 284 1.86 11.03 29.61
CA HIS A 284 0.91 12.13 29.71
C HIS A 284 -0.54 11.63 29.51
N PRO A 285 -1.54 12.14 30.26
CA PRO A 285 -2.91 11.65 30.18
C PRO A 285 -3.51 11.66 28.76
N ILE A 286 -3.21 12.69 27.98
CA ILE A 286 -3.68 12.79 26.58
C ILE A 286 -3.21 11.61 25.73
N CYS A 287 -1.97 11.15 25.93
CA CYS A 287 -1.37 10.05 25.18
C CYS A 287 -2.07 8.73 25.49
N LYS A 288 -2.40 8.50 26.77
CA LYS A 288 -3.13 7.32 27.23
C LYS A 288 -4.57 7.26 26.70
N GLU A 289 -5.18 8.42 26.46
CA GLU A 289 -6.52 8.50 25.88
C GLU A 289 -6.52 8.11 24.39
N ILE A 290 -5.55 8.62 23.61
CA ILE A 290 -5.51 8.38 22.16
C ILE A 290 -4.83 7.06 21.76
N PHE A 291 -3.88 6.58 22.58
CA PHE A 291 -3.15 5.32 22.38
C PHE A 291 -3.16 4.48 23.66
N PRO A 292 -4.34 4.02 24.14
CA PRO A 292 -4.47 3.21 25.35
C PRO A 292 -3.74 1.86 25.25
N GLU A 293 -3.43 1.40 24.04
CA GLU A 293 -2.67 0.19 23.80
C GLU A 293 -1.19 0.29 24.20
N ILE A 294 -0.62 1.50 24.30
CA ILE A 294 0.78 1.68 24.69
C ILE A 294 0.88 1.51 26.21
N GLN A 295 1.21 0.30 26.65
CA GLN A 295 1.44 -0.02 28.05
C GLN A 295 2.88 0.32 28.44
N LEU A 296 3.04 1.26 29.37
CA LEU A 296 4.34 1.54 29.98
C LEU A 296 4.64 0.45 31.00
N GLY A 297 5.63 -0.40 30.70
CA GLY A 297 6.27 -1.32 31.64
C GLY A 297 5.30 -2.14 32.49
N LYS A 298 4.79 -3.26 31.96
CA LYS A 298 4.84 -4.49 32.78
C LYS A 298 6.21 -5.09 32.54
N ASN A 299 7.16 -4.76 33.43
CA ASN A 299 8.25 -5.67 33.68
C ASN A 299 7.62 -6.99 34.13
N THR A 300 7.44 -7.94 33.22
CA THR A 300 7.34 -9.34 33.62
C THR A 300 8.75 -9.73 34.05
N GLY A 301 9.02 -9.53 35.33
CA GLY A 301 10.07 -10.29 36.01
C GLY A 301 9.71 -11.78 36.05
#